data_AF-A0A564Z9V6-F1
#
_entry.id   AF-A0A564Z9V6-F1
#
_cell.length_a   1.000
_cell.length_b   1.000
_cell.length_c   1.000
_cell.angle_alpha   90.00
_cell.angle_beta   90.00
_cell.angle_gamma   90.00
#
_symmetry.space_group_name_H-M   'P 1'
#
loop_
_entity.id
_entity.type
_entity.pdbx_description
1 polymer ?
#
loop_
_entity_poly.entity_id
_entity_poly.type
_entity_poly.pdbx_seq_one_letter_code
_entity_poly.pdbx_strand_id
1 'polypeptide(L)'
;MDITTGQVSSLPDMIKTKCFPVGVGTEKEIFVFGTRMFSYSSDCFSKEVYDAALGRWSLLPRMIEERFGCAAVNIPDTGVLFIGGLGRNGFILRSTELLTRRSGKGGEKWQWRHFPPMNYGHRGFPLSVYFQGRVYVVGYVEFVKKMEMLDVETGGQWTFLNFFRQPLKVFSMARVGNELFIAVCNSPALYSIKLDSNPKRRLAKWRKRKFTTFVNLMM
;
A
#
# COMPACT_ATOMS: atom_id res chain seq x y z
N MET A 1 -6.16 16.39 8.58
CA MET A 1 -5.27 17.51 8.91
C MET A 1 -5.44 18.54 7.83
N ASP A 2 -5.90 19.73 8.20
CA ASP A 2 -5.84 20.88 7.30
C ASP A 2 -4.37 21.27 7.15
N ILE A 3 -3.85 21.20 5.92
CA ILE A 3 -2.45 21.46 5.62
C ILE A 3 -2.09 22.95 5.70
N THR A 4 -3.08 23.85 5.68
CA THR A 4 -2.89 25.29 5.76
C THR A 4 -2.87 25.77 7.21
N THR A 5 -3.73 25.21 8.05
CA THR A 5 -3.84 25.59 9.46
C THR A 5 -3.10 24.64 10.41
N GLY A 6 -2.70 23.46 9.92
CA GLY A 6 -2.13 22.39 10.73
C GLY A 6 -3.13 21.71 11.67
N GLN A 7 -4.41 22.12 11.65
CA GLN A 7 -5.41 21.60 12.58
C GLN A 7 -5.82 20.17 12.22
N VAL A 8 -6.02 19.36 13.26
CA VAL A 8 -6.49 17.98 13.14
C VAL A 8 -7.90 17.91 13.70
N SER A 9 -8.87 17.67 12.82
CA SER A 9 -10.26 17.40 13.20
C SER A 9 -10.42 15.94 13.61
N SER A 10 -11.26 15.68 14.60
CA SER A 10 -11.64 14.31 14.97
C SER A 10 -12.62 13.73 13.94
N LEU A 11 -12.50 12.42 13.73
CA LEU A 11 -13.51 11.63 13.03
C LEU A 11 -14.27 10.79 14.07
N PRO A 12 -15.47 10.29 13.75
CA PRO A 12 -16.14 9.30 14.59
C PRO A 12 -15.24 8.08 14.84
N ASP A 13 -15.50 7.38 15.94
CA ASP A 13 -14.75 6.17 16.27
C ASP A 13 -14.99 5.05 15.24
N MET A 14 -13.93 4.27 14.98
CA MET A 14 -14.04 3.04 14.20
C MET A 14 -14.96 2.03 14.90
N ILE A 15 -15.66 1.21 14.13
CA ILE A 15 -16.55 0.16 14.63
C ILE A 15 -15.77 -0.90 15.40
N LYS A 16 -14.56 -1.24 14.93
CA LYS A 16 -13.67 -2.19 15.60
C LYS A 16 -12.34 -1.52 15.94
N THR A 17 -11.90 -1.68 17.17
CA THR A 17 -10.54 -1.31 17.58
C THR A 17 -9.52 -2.12 16.80
N LYS A 18 -8.51 -1.46 16.23
CA LYS A 18 -7.44 -2.10 15.47
C LYS A 18 -6.07 -1.74 16.03
N CYS A 19 -5.22 -2.74 16.22
CA CYS A 19 -3.82 -2.54 16.56
C CYS A 19 -2.98 -2.47 15.27
N PHE A 20 -2.06 -1.51 15.20
CA PHE A 20 -1.22 -1.24 14.03
C PHE A 20 -2.03 -1.14 12.72
N PRO A 21 -3.05 -0.26 12.65
CA PRO A 21 -3.85 -0.14 11.44
C PRO A 21 -2.98 0.38 10.29
N VAL A 22 -3.25 -0.10 9.08
CA VAL A 22 -2.86 0.59 7.85
C VAL A 22 -4.09 1.25 7.27
N GLY A 23 -3.93 2.52 6.91
CA GLY A 23 -4.92 3.34 6.25
C GLY A 23 -4.53 3.58 4.79
N VAL A 24 -5.50 3.49 3.89
CA VAL A 24 -5.36 3.99 2.52
C VAL A 24 -6.54 4.92 2.21
N GLY A 25 -6.24 6.11 1.70
CA GLY A 25 -7.24 7.11 1.35
C GLY A 25 -7.53 7.14 -0.15
N THR A 26 -8.79 7.39 -0.48
CA THR A 26 -9.24 7.93 -1.77
C THR A 26 -9.64 9.39 -1.55
N GLU A 27 -10.20 10.05 -2.57
CA GLU A 27 -10.76 11.40 -2.41
C GLU A 27 -11.95 11.43 -1.43
N LYS A 28 -12.71 10.33 -1.33
CA LYS A 28 -13.99 10.28 -0.60
C LYS A 28 -13.98 9.34 0.58
N GLU A 29 -13.02 8.42 0.64
CA GLU A 29 -13.03 7.32 1.59
C GLU A 29 -11.67 7.08 2.25
N ILE A 30 -11.71 6.55 3.47
CA ILE A 30 -10.54 6.06 4.18
C ILE A 30 -10.77 4.58 4.51
N PHE A 31 -9.93 3.72 3.97
CA PHE A 31 -9.98 2.28 4.23
C PHE A 31 -8.98 1.93 5.32
N VAL A 32 -9.41 1.21 6.34
CA VAL A 32 -8.57 0.82 7.47
C VAL A 32 -8.66 -0.68 7.71
N PHE A 33 -7.50 -1.31 7.89
CA PHE A 33 -7.37 -2.74 8.17
C PHE A 33 -6.22 -3.02 9.12
N GLY A 34 -6.31 -4.13 9.86
CA GLY A 34 -5.31 -4.51 10.86
C GLY A 34 -4.08 -5.12 10.22
N THR A 35 -2.90 -4.80 10.76
CA THR A 35 -1.66 -5.39 10.25
C THR A 35 -1.07 -6.49 11.12
N ARG A 36 -1.42 -6.57 12.41
CA ARG A 36 -0.85 -7.58 13.32
C ARG A 36 -1.94 -8.37 14.02
N MET A 37 -1.85 -9.69 13.92
CA MET A 37 -2.74 -10.61 14.64
C MET A 37 -2.23 -10.78 16.07
N PHE A 38 -2.91 -10.16 17.04
CA PHE A 38 -2.66 -10.37 18.47
C PHE A 38 -3.55 -11.46 19.08
N SER A 39 -4.64 -11.81 18.40
CA SER A 39 -5.55 -12.86 18.79
C SER A 39 -6.10 -13.56 17.55
N TYR A 40 -6.50 -14.82 17.69
CA TYR A 40 -7.21 -15.56 16.65
C TYR A 40 -8.69 -15.14 16.53
N SER A 41 -9.08 -13.97 17.09
CA SER A 41 -10.45 -13.49 16.96
C SER A 41 -10.75 -13.17 15.49
N SER A 42 -11.99 -13.41 15.06
CA SER A 42 -12.44 -13.05 13.71
C SER A 42 -12.29 -11.56 13.41
N ASP A 43 -12.30 -10.71 14.45
CA ASP A 43 -12.20 -9.26 14.35
C ASP A 43 -10.85 -8.76 13.81
N CYS A 44 -9.76 -9.53 13.93
CA CYS A 44 -8.46 -9.13 13.37
C CYS A 44 -8.46 -9.05 11.83
N PHE A 45 -9.43 -9.71 11.19
CA PHE A 45 -9.66 -9.67 9.75
C PHE A 45 -10.71 -8.65 9.33
N SER A 46 -11.27 -7.86 10.24
CA SER A 46 -12.24 -6.82 9.90
C SER A 46 -11.57 -5.68 9.13
N LYS A 47 -12.22 -5.22 8.05
CA LYS A 47 -11.83 -4.03 7.30
C LYS A 47 -12.97 -3.04 7.31
N GLU A 48 -12.62 -1.78 7.44
CA GLU A 48 -13.57 -0.70 7.59
C GLU A 48 -13.29 0.38 6.58
N VAL A 49 -14.35 1.05 6.17
CA VAL A 49 -14.28 2.22 5.29
C VAL A 49 -15.03 3.36 5.95
N TYR A 50 -14.38 4.51 6.06
CA TYR A 50 -15.02 5.77 6.39
C TYR A 50 -15.50 6.40 5.09
N ASP A 51 -16.78 6.72 4.99
CA ASP A 51 -17.35 7.50 3.88
C ASP A 51 -17.46 8.96 4.35
N ALA A 52 -16.69 9.85 3.71
CA ALA A 52 -16.62 11.26 4.10
C ALA A 52 -17.93 12.03 3.81
N ALA A 53 -18.72 11.60 2.83
CA ALA A 53 -19.99 12.24 2.51
C ALA A 53 -21.07 11.87 3.53
N LEU A 54 -21.04 10.64 4.04
CA LEU A 54 -21.96 10.17 5.08
C LEU A 54 -21.44 10.44 6.50
N GLY A 55 -20.18 10.83 6.63
CA GLY A 55 -19.54 11.09 7.90
C GLY A 55 -19.51 9.87 8.83
N ARG A 56 -19.45 8.64 8.31
CA ARG A 56 -19.56 7.42 9.12
C ARG A 56 -18.68 6.27 8.64
N TRP A 57 -18.30 5.41 9.57
CA TRP A 57 -17.65 4.14 9.30
C TRP A 57 -18.65 3.06 8.88
N SER A 58 -18.19 2.12 8.07
CA SER A 58 -18.94 0.92 7.68
C SER A 58 -18.00 -0.27 7.51
N LEU A 59 -18.47 -1.46 7.86
CA LEU A 59 -17.73 -2.70 7.62
C LEU A 59 -17.71 -3.02 6.13
N LEU A 60 -16.55 -3.41 5.62
CA LEU A 60 -16.42 -3.95 4.27
C LEU A 60 -16.85 -5.43 4.25
N PRO A 61 -17.32 -5.94 3.09
CA PRO A 61 -17.56 -7.35 2.92
C PRO A 61 -16.27 -8.16 3.14
N ARG A 62 -16.43 -9.45 3.44
CA ARG A 62 -15.30 -10.37 3.61
C ARG A 62 -14.52 -10.48 2.29
N MET A 63 -13.20 -10.47 2.39
CA MET A 63 -12.31 -10.77 1.27
C MET A 63 -12.52 -12.21 0.78
N ILE A 64 -12.12 -12.48 -0.46
CA ILE A 64 -12.13 -13.83 -1.01
C ILE A 64 -11.11 -14.69 -0.27
N GLU A 65 -9.92 -14.15 -0.03
CA GLU A 65 -8.90 -14.73 0.83
C GLU A 65 -8.58 -13.78 2.00
N GLU A 66 -9.05 -14.18 3.18
CA GLU A 66 -8.90 -13.39 4.40
C GLU A 66 -7.43 -13.24 4.78
N ARG A 67 -6.98 -11.99 4.85
CA ARG A 67 -5.60 -11.61 5.13
C ARG A 67 -5.50 -10.53 6.21
N PHE A 68 -4.37 -10.53 6.91
CA PHE A 68 -3.90 -9.42 7.75
C PHE A 68 -2.47 -9.05 7.36
N GLY A 69 -2.02 -7.85 7.73
CA GLY A 69 -0.66 -7.40 7.43
C GLY A 69 -0.37 -7.35 5.93
N CYS A 70 -1.38 -7.04 5.11
CA CYS A 70 -1.21 -6.82 3.67
C CYS A 70 -0.80 -5.36 3.39
N ALA A 71 -0.34 -5.09 2.17
CA ALA A 71 -0.31 -3.72 1.67
C ALA A 71 -1.68 -3.37 1.09
N ALA A 72 -2.02 -2.09 1.05
CA ALA A 72 -3.12 -1.59 0.24
C ALA A 72 -2.71 -0.32 -0.49
N VAL A 73 -3.15 -0.20 -1.74
CA VAL A 73 -2.84 0.95 -2.58
C VAL A 73 -4.08 1.39 -3.33
N ASN A 74 -4.36 2.70 -3.31
CA ASN A 74 -5.40 3.29 -4.11
C ASN A 74 -4.93 3.36 -5.58
N ILE A 75 -5.75 2.81 -6.46
CA ILE A 75 -5.61 2.91 -7.92
C ILE A 75 -6.71 3.87 -8.37
N PRO A 76 -6.35 5.11 -8.78
CA PRO A 76 -7.31 6.11 -9.22
C PRO A 76 -8.33 5.55 -10.22
N ASP A 77 -9.60 5.94 -10.03
CA ASP A 77 -10.76 5.56 -10.85
C ASP A 77 -11.04 4.05 -10.95
N THR A 78 -10.29 3.22 -10.23
CA THR A 78 -10.35 1.76 -10.34
C THR A 78 -10.76 1.12 -9.02
N GLY A 79 -10.15 1.53 -7.90
CA GLY A 79 -10.43 0.97 -6.58
C GLY A 79 -9.17 0.78 -5.73
N VAL A 80 -9.25 -0.04 -4.70
CA VAL A 80 -8.14 -0.28 -3.76
C VAL A 80 -7.60 -1.70 -3.94
N LEU A 81 -6.32 -1.83 -4.29
CA LEU A 81 -5.66 -3.12 -4.44
C LEU A 81 -5.00 -3.53 -3.12
N PHE A 82 -5.39 -4.70 -2.62
CA PHE A 82 -4.83 -5.34 -1.44
C PHE A 82 -3.85 -6.43 -1.86
N ILE A 83 -2.66 -6.42 -1.23
CA ILE A 83 -1.49 -7.14 -1.75
C ILE A 83 -0.86 -8.00 -0.64
N GLY A 84 -0.81 -9.31 -0.87
CA GLY A 84 -0.11 -10.26 -0.02
C GLY A 84 -0.61 -10.28 1.42
N GLY A 85 0.33 -10.32 2.37
CA GLY A 85 0.04 -10.46 3.81
C GLY A 85 0.03 -11.91 4.26
N LEU A 86 -0.61 -12.16 5.39
CA LEU A 86 -0.73 -13.49 6.01
C LEU A 86 -2.20 -13.93 6.02
N GLY A 87 -2.46 -15.15 5.56
CA GLY A 87 -3.78 -15.77 5.59
C GLY A 87 -4.20 -16.21 6.99
N ARG A 88 -5.45 -16.67 7.16
CA ARG A 88 -5.95 -17.24 8.42
C ARG A 88 -5.12 -18.41 8.96
N ASN A 89 -4.51 -19.18 8.07
CA ASN A 89 -3.62 -20.29 8.38
C ASN A 89 -2.19 -19.84 8.75
N GLY A 90 -1.91 -18.53 8.75
CA GLY A 90 -0.58 -17.98 8.99
C GLY A 90 0.38 -18.12 7.82
N PHE A 91 -0.05 -18.67 6.67
CA PHE A 91 0.80 -18.75 5.48
C PHE A 91 0.88 -17.42 4.75
N ILE A 92 2.03 -17.21 4.12
CA ILE A 92 2.32 -16.03 3.32
C ILE A 92 1.50 -16.08 2.03
N LEU A 93 0.78 -15.00 1.78
CA LEU A 93 -0.04 -14.86 0.58
C LEU A 93 0.74 -14.14 -0.52
N ARG A 94 0.67 -14.71 -1.73
CA ARG A 94 1.06 -14.05 -2.98
C ARG A 94 -0.13 -13.41 -3.67
N SER A 95 -1.34 -13.82 -3.31
CA SER A 95 -2.57 -13.35 -3.92
C SER A 95 -2.74 -11.85 -3.72
N THR A 96 -3.42 -11.23 -4.69
CA THR A 96 -3.86 -9.86 -4.60
C THR A 96 -5.36 -9.82 -4.87
N GLU A 97 -6.05 -8.86 -4.25
CA GLU A 97 -7.49 -8.68 -4.39
C GLU A 97 -7.81 -7.21 -4.57
N LEU A 98 -8.64 -6.90 -5.57
CA LEU A 98 -9.10 -5.53 -5.81
C LEU A 98 -10.48 -5.33 -5.21
N LEU A 99 -10.60 -4.28 -4.39
CA LEU A 99 -11.86 -3.78 -3.86
C LEU A 99 -12.40 -2.68 -4.76
N THR A 100 -13.63 -2.87 -5.26
CA THR A 100 -14.32 -1.91 -6.14
C THR A 100 -15.75 -1.69 -5.69
N ARG A 101 -16.35 -0.53 -6.02
CA ARG A 101 -17.80 -0.37 -5.97
C ARG A 101 -18.39 -0.86 -7.29
N ARG A 102 -19.43 -1.66 -7.20
CA ARG A 102 -20.26 -2.04 -8.35
C ARG A 102 -21.69 -1.64 -8.10
N SER A 103 -22.28 -0.99 -9.10
CA SER A 103 -23.73 -0.78 -9.16
C SER A 103 -24.44 -2.12 -9.33
N GLY A 104 -25.40 -2.39 -8.44
CA GLY A 104 -26.25 -3.57 -8.51
C GLY A 104 -27.67 -3.27 -8.07
N LYS A 105 -28.54 -4.29 -8.08
CA LYS A 105 -29.89 -4.17 -7.51
C LYS A 105 -29.75 -3.87 -6.00
N GLY A 106 -30.23 -2.69 -5.59
CA GLY A 106 -30.11 -2.18 -4.22
C GLY A 106 -28.95 -1.22 -3.97
N GLY A 107 -28.40 -0.60 -5.02
CA GLY A 107 -27.40 0.47 -4.91
C GLY A 107 -25.96 0.02 -5.15
N GLU A 108 -25.02 0.94 -4.99
CA GLU A 108 -23.58 0.65 -5.05
C GLU A 108 -23.16 -0.18 -3.84
N LYS A 109 -22.46 -1.29 -4.10
CA LYS A 109 -21.91 -2.14 -3.05
C LYS A 109 -20.44 -2.43 -3.31
N TRP A 110 -19.69 -2.55 -2.22
CA TRP A 110 -18.31 -3.01 -2.23
C TRP A 110 -18.24 -4.48 -2.68
N GLN A 111 -17.32 -4.79 -3.57
CA GLN A 111 -17.07 -6.14 -4.06
C GLN A 111 -15.58 -6.39 -4.21
N TRP A 112 -15.16 -7.58 -3.78
CA TRP A 112 -13.82 -8.09 -3.98
C TRP A 112 -13.74 -8.88 -5.28
N ARG A 113 -12.61 -8.76 -5.98
CA ARG A 113 -12.26 -9.63 -7.09
C ARG A 113 -10.81 -10.06 -6.97
N HIS A 114 -10.51 -11.29 -7.38
CA HIS A 114 -9.13 -11.72 -7.55
C HIS A 114 -8.41 -10.81 -8.55
N PHE A 115 -7.12 -10.59 -8.30
CA PHE A 115 -6.23 -9.82 -9.16
C PHE A 115 -4.91 -10.59 -9.30
N PRO A 116 -4.08 -10.33 -10.34
CA PRO A 116 -2.88 -11.12 -10.60
C PRO A 116 -1.99 -11.27 -9.35
N PRO A 117 -1.54 -12.49 -9.01
CA PRO A 117 -0.74 -12.73 -7.81
C PRO A 117 0.71 -12.29 -8.01
N MET A 118 1.37 -11.85 -6.93
CA MET A 118 2.80 -11.56 -6.92
C MET A 118 3.63 -12.81 -7.27
N ASN A 119 4.83 -12.60 -7.77
CA ASN A 119 5.75 -13.70 -8.06
C ASN A 119 6.26 -14.35 -6.76
N TYR A 120 6.61 -13.54 -5.75
CA TYR A 120 7.04 -13.99 -4.44
C TYR A 120 6.08 -13.60 -3.32
N GLY A 121 6.05 -14.44 -2.29
CA GLY A 121 5.38 -14.11 -1.04
C GLY A 121 6.32 -13.33 -0.15
N HIS A 122 5.98 -12.07 0.13
CA HIS A 122 6.69 -11.26 1.12
C HIS A 122 6.24 -11.64 2.54
N ARG A 123 7.18 -11.87 3.47
CA ARG A 123 6.95 -12.18 4.89
C ARG A 123 6.28 -11.01 5.62
N GLY A 124 4.97 -10.86 5.40
CA GLY A 124 4.12 -9.88 6.06
C GLY A 124 4.47 -8.43 5.73
N PHE A 125 3.45 -7.57 5.70
CA PHE A 125 3.56 -6.12 5.57
C PHE A 125 4.29 -5.63 4.31
N PRO A 126 4.01 -6.14 3.09
CA PRO A 126 4.63 -5.58 1.89
C PRO A 126 4.42 -4.06 1.83
N LEU A 127 5.42 -3.34 1.35
CA LEU A 127 5.34 -1.91 1.10
C LEU A 127 4.90 -1.71 -0.34
N SER A 128 3.92 -0.84 -0.58
CA SER A 128 3.40 -0.60 -1.92
C SER A 128 3.24 0.88 -2.25
N VAL A 129 3.49 1.26 -3.49
CA VAL A 129 3.15 2.59 -4.04
C VAL A 129 2.51 2.46 -5.41
N TYR A 130 1.62 3.40 -5.74
CA TYR A 130 1.06 3.54 -7.09
C TYR A 130 1.68 4.73 -7.82
N PHE A 131 1.93 4.57 -9.12
CA PHE A 131 2.31 5.65 -10.01
C PHE A 131 1.93 5.32 -11.46
N GLN A 132 1.12 6.17 -12.10
CA GLN A 132 0.82 6.14 -13.54
C GLN A 132 0.52 4.73 -14.07
N GLY A 133 -0.56 4.14 -13.58
CA GLY A 133 -1.01 2.81 -14.01
C GLY A 133 -0.21 1.64 -13.42
N ARG A 134 0.78 1.89 -12.56
CA ARG A 134 1.65 0.83 -12.02
C ARG A 134 1.66 0.79 -10.50
N VAL A 135 1.75 -0.42 -9.98
CA VAL A 135 1.93 -0.70 -8.56
C VAL A 135 3.31 -1.30 -8.36
N TYR A 136 4.07 -0.75 -7.43
CA TYR A 136 5.42 -1.22 -7.06
C TYR A 136 5.39 -1.78 -5.66
N VAL A 137 6.00 -2.95 -5.47
CA VAL A 137 6.00 -3.68 -4.19
C VAL A 137 7.40 -4.14 -3.81
N VAL A 138 7.72 -3.99 -2.53
CA VAL A 138 8.88 -4.57 -1.88
C VAL A 138 8.49 -5.18 -0.54
N GLY A 139 9.25 -6.17 -0.07
CA GLY A 139 9.08 -6.72 1.27
C GLY A 139 9.53 -5.76 2.35
N TYR A 140 8.79 -5.67 3.45
CA TYR A 140 9.15 -4.88 4.62
C TYR A 140 10.21 -5.60 5.45
N VAL A 141 11.36 -4.95 5.64
CA VAL A 141 12.54 -5.44 6.40
C VAL A 141 13.12 -6.75 5.84
N GLU A 142 12.65 -7.19 4.67
CA GLU A 142 13.23 -8.29 3.91
C GLU A 142 14.50 -7.83 3.19
N PHE A 143 15.40 -8.76 2.88
CA PHE A 143 16.53 -8.46 2.00
C PHE A 143 16.03 -8.34 0.55
N VAL A 144 15.67 -7.12 0.15
CA VAL A 144 15.12 -6.84 -1.17
C VAL A 144 16.26 -6.82 -2.20
N LYS A 145 16.26 -7.81 -3.09
CA LYS A 145 17.12 -7.85 -4.29
C LYS A 145 16.41 -7.38 -5.56
N LYS A 146 15.09 -7.48 -5.57
CA LYS A 146 14.22 -7.15 -6.70
C LYS A 146 12.95 -6.50 -6.16
N MET A 147 12.49 -5.47 -6.85
CA MET A 147 11.19 -4.87 -6.62
C MET A 147 10.20 -5.51 -7.59
N GLU A 148 8.99 -5.83 -7.14
CA GLU A 148 7.93 -6.30 -8.03
C GLU A 148 7.15 -5.10 -8.57
N MET A 149 6.71 -5.18 -9.82
CA MET A 149 5.90 -4.16 -10.47
C MET A 149 4.77 -4.81 -11.25
N LEU A 150 3.55 -4.31 -11.03
CA LEU A 150 2.36 -4.67 -11.79
C LEU A 150 1.90 -3.48 -12.62
N ASP A 151 1.72 -3.71 -13.92
CA ASP A 151 1.04 -2.78 -14.81
C ASP A 151 -0.46 -3.09 -14.76
N VAL A 152 -1.22 -2.19 -14.12
CA VAL A 152 -2.64 -2.39 -13.80
C VAL A 152 -3.50 -2.20 -15.05
N GLU A 153 -3.13 -1.28 -15.94
CA GLU A 153 -3.90 -0.94 -17.14
C GLU A 153 -3.94 -2.11 -18.13
N THR A 154 -2.80 -2.78 -18.30
CA THR A 154 -2.68 -3.95 -19.18
C THR A 154 -3.22 -5.23 -18.55
N GLY A 155 -3.54 -5.24 -17.25
CA GLY A 155 -3.94 -6.44 -16.52
C GLY A 155 -2.87 -7.53 -16.51
N GLY A 156 -1.60 -7.13 -16.67
CA GLY A 156 -0.47 -8.05 -16.86
C GLY A 156 -0.12 -8.85 -15.59
N GLN A 157 0.92 -9.68 -15.70
CA GLN A 157 1.52 -10.35 -14.55
C GLN A 157 2.51 -9.42 -13.85
N TRP A 158 2.82 -9.72 -12.59
CA TRP A 158 3.88 -9.03 -11.86
C TRP A 158 5.23 -9.30 -12.53
N THR A 159 6.05 -8.27 -12.63
CA THR A 159 7.40 -8.34 -13.20
C THR A 159 8.44 -7.88 -12.19
N PHE A 160 9.68 -8.36 -12.34
CA PHE A 160 10.77 -7.90 -11.50
C PHE A 160 11.51 -6.72 -12.10
N LEU A 161 11.73 -5.71 -11.28
CA LEU A 161 12.62 -4.60 -11.55
C LEU A 161 13.90 -4.79 -10.74
N ASN A 162 15.03 -4.70 -11.44
CA ASN A 162 16.35 -4.80 -10.81
C ASN A 162 16.49 -3.68 -9.77
N PHE A 163 16.83 -4.10 -8.56
CA PHE A 163 17.01 -3.21 -7.42
C PHE A 163 18.50 -2.93 -7.21
N PHE A 164 18.90 -2.53 -6.00
CA PHE A 164 20.31 -2.35 -5.65
C PHE A 164 21.13 -3.61 -5.92
N ARG A 165 22.40 -3.43 -6.30
CA ARG A 165 23.36 -4.53 -6.48
C ARG A 165 23.57 -5.32 -5.18
N GLN A 166 23.50 -4.66 -4.03
CA GLN A 166 23.53 -5.29 -2.71
C GLN A 166 22.11 -5.33 -2.12
N PRO A 167 21.71 -6.42 -1.46
CA PRO A 167 20.39 -6.51 -0.83
C PRO A 167 20.25 -5.46 0.28
N LEU A 168 19.16 -4.71 0.28
CA LEU A 168 18.85 -3.72 1.30
C LEU A 168 17.56 -4.11 2.02
N LYS A 169 17.49 -3.83 3.33
CA LYS A 169 16.27 -3.97 4.12
C LYS A 169 15.49 -2.68 4.06
N VAL A 170 14.38 -2.67 3.33
CA VAL A 170 13.54 -1.49 3.18
C VAL A 170 12.57 -1.41 4.35
N PHE A 171 12.57 -0.29 5.07
CA PHE A 171 11.66 -0.05 6.20
C PHE A 171 10.46 0.80 5.81
N SER A 172 10.63 1.73 4.86
CA SER A 172 9.57 2.61 4.40
C SER A 172 9.76 2.95 2.93
N MET A 173 8.63 3.15 2.25
CA MET A 173 8.59 3.50 0.83
C MET A 173 7.50 4.56 0.63
N ALA A 174 7.86 5.64 -0.07
CA ALA A 174 6.96 6.75 -0.34
C ALA A 174 7.24 7.33 -1.72
N ARG A 175 6.21 7.90 -2.37
CA ARG A 175 6.34 8.55 -3.67
C ARG A 175 6.04 10.03 -3.55
N VAL A 176 6.95 10.87 -4.05
CA VAL A 176 6.72 12.31 -4.22
C VAL A 176 6.89 12.61 -5.70
N GLY A 177 5.79 12.89 -6.39
CA GLY A 177 5.72 13.23 -7.82
C GLY A 177 6.75 12.55 -8.73
N ASN A 178 6.56 11.39 -9.33
CA ASN A 178 7.57 10.66 -10.15
C ASN A 178 8.85 10.18 -9.45
N GLU A 179 9.19 10.65 -8.26
CA GLU A 179 10.29 10.07 -7.48
C GLU A 179 9.76 9.09 -6.44
N LEU A 180 10.31 7.88 -6.45
CA LEU A 180 10.12 6.88 -5.42
C LEU A 180 11.28 6.96 -4.43
N PHE A 181 10.96 7.12 -3.15
CA PHE A 181 11.88 7.16 -2.04
C PHE A 181 11.78 5.89 -1.21
N ILE A 182 12.93 5.39 -0.75
CA ILE A 182 13.02 4.28 0.19
C ILE A 182 13.92 4.65 1.37
N ALA A 183 13.47 4.30 2.57
CA ALA A 183 14.29 4.34 3.77
C ALA A 183 14.76 2.92 4.11
N VAL A 184 16.03 2.78 4.49
CA VAL A 184 16.68 1.48 4.69
C VAL A 184 16.98 1.28 6.18
N CYS A 185 16.77 0.08 6.70
CA CYS A 185 17.11 -0.25 8.10
C CYS A 185 18.61 -0.07 8.35
N ASN A 186 18.96 0.29 9.59
CA ASN A 186 20.34 0.36 10.08
C ASN A 186 21.25 1.30 9.25
N SER A 187 20.64 2.26 8.56
CA SER A 187 21.34 3.32 7.84
C SER A 187 20.48 4.57 7.83
N PRO A 188 21.03 5.78 8.09
CA PRO A 188 20.32 7.02 7.83
C PRO A 188 20.24 7.31 6.31
N ALA A 189 20.39 6.31 5.45
CA ALA A 189 20.38 6.49 4.01
C ALA A 189 18.95 6.48 3.49
N LEU A 190 18.53 7.61 2.95
CA LEU A 190 17.38 7.73 2.08
C LEU A 190 17.85 7.51 0.64
N TYR A 191 17.21 6.65 -0.11
CA TYR A 191 17.47 6.50 -1.54
C TYR A 191 16.26 6.90 -2.35
N SER A 192 16.50 7.34 -3.58
CA SER A 192 15.41 7.60 -4.52
C SER A 192 15.71 7.13 -5.93
N ILE A 193 14.66 6.89 -6.69
CA ILE A 193 14.70 6.57 -8.11
C ILE A 193 13.60 7.34 -8.84
N LYS A 194 13.89 7.82 -10.04
CA LYS A 194 12.87 8.38 -10.91
C LYS A 194 12.10 7.23 -11.57
N LEU A 195 10.79 7.25 -11.38
CA LEU A 195 9.85 6.40 -12.08
C LEU A 195 9.57 7.03 -13.45
N ASP A 196 9.60 6.20 -14.50
CA ASP A 196 9.28 6.64 -15.86
C ASP A 196 7.85 6.20 -16.22
N SER A 197 7.12 7.10 -16.85
CA SER A 197 5.83 6.83 -17.51
C SER A 197 5.93 5.74 -18.57
N ASN A 198 7.05 5.67 -19.31
CA ASN A 198 7.24 4.73 -20.41
C ASN A 198 7.72 3.36 -19.88
N PRO A 199 6.92 2.28 -20.03
CA PRO A 199 7.24 0.96 -19.49
C PRO A 199 8.45 0.32 -20.19
N LYS A 200 8.78 0.75 -21.42
CA LYS A 200 9.90 0.20 -22.20
C LYS A 200 11.25 0.82 -21.81
N ARG A 201 11.25 1.92 -21.05
CA ARG A 201 12.50 2.56 -20.59
C ARG A 201 12.97 1.92 -19.30
N ARG A 202 14.28 1.61 -19.24
CA ARG A 202 14.91 1.14 -18.00
C ARG A 202 14.79 2.23 -16.95
N LEU A 203 14.40 1.84 -15.73
CA LEU A 203 14.40 2.74 -14.59
C LEU A 203 15.77 3.42 -14.42
N ALA A 204 15.74 4.66 -13.92
CA ALA A 204 16.94 5.42 -13.61
C ALA A 204 17.80 4.70 -12.56
N LYS A 205 19.07 5.10 -12.42
CA LYS A 205 19.92 4.59 -11.33
C LYS A 205 19.43 5.15 -9.98
N TRP A 206 19.40 4.31 -8.96
CA TRP A 206 19.17 4.71 -7.58
C TRP A 206 20.18 5.77 -7.13
N ARG A 207 19.69 6.79 -6.43
CA ARG A 207 20.50 7.88 -5.88
C ARG A 207 20.41 7.86 -4.36
N LYS A 208 21.55 7.92 -3.68
CA LYS A 208 21.59 8.18 -2.24
C LYS A 208 21.32 9.67 -2.02
N ARG A 209 20.32 9.99 -1.21
CA ARG A 209 19.96 11.35 -0.82
C ARG A 209 20.70 11.72 0.47
N LYS A 210 21.12 12.97 0.56
CA LYS A 210 21.64 13.57 1.79
C LYS A 210 20.52 14.39 2.41
N PHE A 211 20.42 14.37 3.72
CA PHE A 211 19.56 15.30 4.45
C PHE A 211 20.31 16.63 4.58
N THR A 212 19.67 17.71 4.16
CA THR A 212 20.09 19.07 4.51
C THR A 212 19.13 19.57 5.57
N THR A 213 19.64 20.07 6.69
CA THR A 213 18.81 20.68 7.73
C THR A 213 18.21 21.99 7.22
N PHE A 214 16.96 22.27 7.61
CA PHE A 214 16.20 23.46 7.19
C PHE A 214 16.93 24.79 7.46
N VAL A 215 17.84 24.83 8.44
CA VAL A 215 18.65 26.01 8.80
C VAL A 215 19.53 26.50 7.64
N ASN A 216 19.95 25.63 6.72
CA ASN A 216 20.86 25.98 5.63
C ASN A 216 20.16 26.41 4.33
N LEU A 217 18.82 26.50 4.31
CA LEU A 217 18.04 26.89 3.13
C LEU A 217 17.47 28.32 3.21
N MET A 218 17.69 29.03 4.33
CA MET A 218 17.26 30.42 4.55
C MET A 218 18.44 31.40 4.79
N MET A 219 19.67 31.02 4.40
CA MET A 219 20.81 31.93 4.31
C MET A 219 21.17 32.20 2.85
#